data_AF-A0A949G2F3-F1
#
_entry.id   AF-A0A949G2F3-F1
#
_cell.length_a   1.000
_cell.length_b   1.000
_cell.length_c   1.000
_cell.angle_alpha   90.00
_cell.angle_beta   90.00
_cell.angle_gamma   90.00
#
_symmetry.space_group_name_H-M   'P 1'
#
loop_
_entity.id
_entity.type
_entity.pdbx_description
1 polymer ?
#
loop_
_entity_poly.entity_id
_entity_poly.type
_entity_poly.pdbx_seq_one_letter_code
_entity_poly.pdbx_strand_id
1 'polypeptide(L)'
;MQQSAWRLQLPVLRAALRGLARVPQEQGPVPFGDAAPAPWIHLEFDIPRLGRRVDAVLVTHSCVIPIEFKVGAKKFERLDIEQAWDFRIDLKNFHAPSHAAAIFPILCATEARDSDRRWKPPHADGVRPLFCCNGESLGRAIRLALEDVAKTVPAPISAQEMVAGTLCSRFIGQPNSQACGYSALSQRRESCQRP
;
A
#
# COMPACT_ATOMS: atom_id res chain seq x y z
N MET A 1 -15.41 20.34 -9.61
CA MET A 1 -14.23 20.90 -8.91
C MET A 1 -13.81 19.93 -7.83
N GLN A 2 -12.54 19.49 -7.86
CA GLN A 2 -11.89 18.51 -6.98
C GLN A 2 -12.11 18.72 -5.46
N GLN A 3 -12.40 19.96 -5.02
CA GLN A 3 -12.55 20.33 -3.60
C GLN A 3 -13.77 19.72 -2.88
N SER A 4 -14.79 19.22 -3.60
CA SER A 4 -16.01 18.70 -2.97
C SER A 4 -15.87 17.28 -2.42
N ALA A 5 -15.12 16.40 -3.10
CA ALA A 5 -14.97 15.00 -2.70
C ALA A 5 -14.16 14.84 -1.40
N TRP A 6 -13.06 15.60 -1.27
CA TRP A 6 -12.21 15.61 -0.08
C TRP A 6 -12.94 15.95 1.21
N ARG A 7 -13.94 16.85 1.15
CA ARG A 7 -14.77 17.20 2.31
C ARG A 7 -15.53 15.99 2.87
N LEU A 8 -15.80 14.99 2.03
CA LEU A 8 -16.54 13.78 2.40
C LEU A 8 -15.60 12.60 2.69
N GLN A 9 -14.44 12.53 2.02
CA GLN A 9 -13.43 11.49 2.27
C GLN A 9 -12.62 11.73 3.57
N LEU A 10 -12.18 12.96 3.83
CA LEU A 10 -11.31 13.27 4.98
C LEU A 10 -11.92 12.91 6.34
N PRO A 11 -13.22 13.16 6.62
CA PRO A 11 -13.83 12.74 7.88
C PRO A 11 -13.77 11.23 8.08
N VAL A 12 -14.07 10.45 7.03
CA VAL A 12 -14.03 8.99 7.04
C VAL A 12 -12.60 8.50 7.31
N LEU A 13 -11.63 9.03 6.56
CA LEU A 13 -10.22 8.69 6.69
C LEU A 13 -9.67 9.06 8.08
N ARG A 14 -9.98 10.27 8.58
CA ARG A 14 -9.60 10.69 9.94
C ARG A 14 -10.21 9.79 11.01
N ALA A 15 -11.49 9.43 10.88
CA ALA A 15 -12.14 8.50 11.81
C ALA A 15 -11.45 7.13 11.82
N ALA A 16 -11.10 6.60 10.64
CA ALA A 16 -10.37 5.34 10.50
C ALA A 16 -8.97 5.39 11.15
N LEU A 17 -8.26 6.51 11.01
CA LEU A 17 -6.90 6.66 11.52
C LEU A 17 -6.81 7.01 13.01
N ARG A 18 -7.85 7.61 13.62
CA ARG A 18 -7.88 7.97 15.06
C ARG A 18 -7.56 6.79 15.97
N GLY A 19 -8.02 5.59 15.62
CA GLY A 19 -7.78 4.37 16.40
C GLY A 19 -6.42 3.71 16.17
N LEU A 20 -5.62 4.21 15.22
CA LEU A 20 -4.30 3.70 14.86
C LEU A 20 -3.16 4.52 15.49
N ALA A 21 -3.43 5.76 15.88
CA ALA A 21 -2.48 6.65 16.52
C ALA A 21 -2.17 6.32 17.99
N ARG A 22 -2.83 5.31 18.58
CA ARG A 22 -2.45 4.78 19.90
C ARG A 22 -1.29 3.80 19.75
N VAL A 23 -0.11 4.33 19.50
CA VAL A 23 1.11 3.67 19.95
C VAL A 23 1.26 4.07 21.42
N PRO A 24 1.23 3.14 22.39
CA PRO A 24 1.66 3.46 23.73
C PRO A 24 3.11 3.95 23.65
N GLN A 25 3.32 5.25 23.86
CA GLN A 25 4.62 5.78 24.26
C GLN A 25 4.86 5.29 25.70
N GLU A 26 5.21 4.02 25.88
CA GLU A 26 5.62 3.45 27.18
C GLU A 26 7.13 3.29 27.29
N GLN A 27 7.90 3.90 26.39
CA GLN A 27 9.35 3.90 26.48
C GLN A 27 9.79 5.36 26.45
N GLY A 28 10.57 5.75 27.46
CA GLY A 28 11.12 7.10 27.63
C GLY A 28 11.96 7.56 26.43
N PRO A 29 12.69 8.68 26.53
CA PRO A 29 13.39 9.25 25.38
C PRO A 29 14.30 8.20 24.73
N VAL A 30 13.87 7.70 23.56
CA VAL A 30 14.67 6.82 22.71
C VAL A 30 15.84 7.66 22.20
N PRO A 31 17.10 7.25 22.45
CA PRO A 31 18.26 7.98 21.97
C PRO A 31 18.18 8.06 20.44
N PHE A 32 18.47 9.26 19.90
CA PHE A 32 18.42 9.59 18.49
C PHE A 32 19.04 8.46 17.63
N GLY A 33 18.20 7.73 16.87
CA GLY A 33 18.67 6.69 15.97
C GLY A 33 17.56 5.81 15.36
N ASP A 34 16.74 5.14 16.19
CA ASP A 34 16.05 3.92 15.74
C ASP A 34 14.53 3.89 15.99
N ALA A 35 13.86 5.03 16.11
CA ALA A 35 12.41 5.04 16.05
C ALA A 35 11.98 4.65 14.62
N ALA A 36 11.29 3.50 14.48
CA ALA A 36 10.70 3.12 13.19
C ALA A 36 9.91 4.33 12.65
N PRO A 37 10.13 4.72 11.39
CA PRO A 37 9.57 5.95 10.87
C PRO A 37 8.04 5.92 11.01
N ALA A 38 7.47 7.02 11.50
CA ALA A 38 6.02 7.17 11.60
C ALA A 38 5.36 6.86 10.24
N PRO A 39 4.17 6.25 10.23
CA PRO A 39 3.48 5.95 8.98
C PRO A 39 3.12 7.24 8.23
N TRP A 40 3.21 7.20 6.90
CA TRP A 40 2.91 8.32 6.02
C TRP A 40 1.61 8.06 5.28
N ILE A 41 0.83 9.11 5.06
CA ILE A 41 -0.33 9.02 4.17
C ILE A 41 -0.17 9.98 3.00
N HIS A 42 -0.17 9.44 1.80
CA HIS A 42 -0.21 10.19 0.56
C HIS A 42 -1.65 10.32 0.11
N LEU A 43 -2.00 11.51 -0.35
CA LEU A 43 -3.31 11.87 -0.83
C LEU A 43 -3.19 12.17 -2.32
N GLU A 44 -4.16 11.74 -3.13
CA GLU A 44 -4.13 11.96 -4.58
C GLU A 44 -2.85 11.41 -5.24
N PHE A 45 -2.46 10.19 -4.87
CA PHE A 45 -1.22 9.56 -5.32
C PHE A 45 -1.29 9.23 -6.81
N ASP A 46 -0.45 9.88 -7.61
CA ASP A 46 -0.39 9.71 -9.05
C ASP A 46 0.16 8.33 -9.43
N ILE A 47 -0.55 7.62 -10.32
CA ILE A 47 -0.04 6.45 -11.04
C ILE A 47 0.08 6.80 -12.53
N PRO A 48 1.21 7.42 -12.94
CA PRO A 48 1.41 7.91 -14.30
C PRO A 48 1.08 6.92 -15.43
N ARG A 49 1.40 5.63 -15.26
CA ARG A 49 1.15 4.60 -16.30
C ARG A 49 -0.33 4.42 -16.63
N LEU A 50 -1.20 4.53 -15.62
CA LEU A 50 -2.65 4.39 -15.81
C LEU A 50 -3.34 5.69 -16.18
N GLY A 51 -2.63 6.83 -16.09
CA GLY A 51 -3.23 8.16 -16.24
C GLY A 51 -4.29 8.45 -15.15
N ARG A 52 -4.17 7.81 -13.98
CA ARG A 52 -5.15 7.88 -12.88
C ARG A 52 -4.45 8.11 -11.54
N ARG A 53 -5.23 8.54 -10.55
CA ARG A 53 -4.81 8.79 -9.16
C ARG A 53 -5.48 7.80 -8.23
N VAL A 54 -4.76 7.38 -7.20
CA VAL A 54 -5.33 6.69 -6.03
C VAL A 54 -5.70 7.75 -5.01
N ASP A 55 -6.91 7.67 -4.45
CA ASP A 55 -7.39 8.70 -3.50
C ASP A 55 -6.47 8.84 -2.28
N ALA A 56 -6.06 7.72 -1.67
CA ALA A 56 -5.09 7.73 -0.59
C ALA A 56 -4.20 6.48 -0.60
N VAL A 57 -2.95 6.64 -0.15
CA VAL A 57 -2.01 5.53 0.06
C VAL A 57 -1.39 5.68 1.44
N LEU A 58 -1.70 4.75 2.33
CA LEU A 58 -1.05 4.65 3.63
C LEU A 58 0.20 3.78 3.49
N VAL A 59 1.34 4.35 3.85
CA VAL A 59 2.66 3.75 3.77
C VAL A 59 3.19 3.56 5.17
N THR A 60 3.54 2.32 5.47
CA THR A 60 4.21 1.96 6.72
C THR A 60 5.55 1.34 6.40
N HIS A 61 6.34 1.09 7.43
CA HIS A 61 7.59 0.34 7.30
C HIS A 61 7.40 -1.07 6.71
N SER A 62 6.23 -1.67 6.81
CA SER A 62 6.04 -3.10 6.54
C SER A 62 4.98 -3.41 5.48
N CYS A 63 4.13 -2.44 5.13
CA CYS A 63 3.13 -2.59 4.08
C CYS A 63 2.68 -1.28 3.45
N VAL A 64 2.09 -1.41 2.26
CA VAL A 64 1.43 -0.34 1.51
C VAL A 64 -0.06 -0.64 1.41
N ILE A 65 -0.89 0.35 1.73
CA ILE A 65 -2.35 0.23 1.77
C ILE A 65 -2.96 1.31 0.87
N PRO A 66 -3.15 1.04 -0.43
CA PRO A 66 -3.89 1.93 -1.30
C PRO A 66 -5.39 1.85 -0.98
N ILE A 67 -6.03 3.01 -0.91
CA ILE A 67 -7.43 3.17 -0.54
C ILE A 67 -8.11 3.98 -1.65
N GLU A 68 -9.09 3.37 -2.29
CA GLU A 68 -9.99 4.04 -3.24
C GLU A 68 -11.33 4.29 -2.57
N PHE A 69 -11.86 5.51 -2.64
CA PHE A 69 -13.15 5.86 -2.07
C PHE A 69 -14.23 5.98 -3.16
N LYS A 70 -15.43 5.52 -2.80
CA LYS A 70 -16.67 5.75 -3.54
C LYS A 70 -17.68 6.37 -2.60
N VAL A 71 -17.62 7.70 -2.51
CA VAL A 71 -18.45 8.48 -1.59
C VAL A 71 -19.92 8.38 -2.00
N GLY A 72 -20.79 8.09 -1.04
CA GLY A 72 -22.23 7.90 -1.24
C GLY A 72 -22.61 6.56 -1.88
N ALA A 73 -21.63 5.74 -2.27
CA ALA A 73 -21.90 4.45 -2.88
C ALA A 73 -22.44 3.45 -1.84
N LYS A 74 -23.51 2.75 -2.19
CA LYS A 74 -24.20 1.75 -1.36
C LYS A 74 -23.86 0.31 -1.73
N LYS A 75 -23.16 0.12 -2.84
CA LYS A 75 -22.76 -1.17 -3.41
C LYS A 75 -21.35 -1.04 -3.98
N PHE A 76 -20.71 -2.19 -4.15
CA PHE A 76 -19.42 -2.30 -4.84
C PHE A 76 -19.71 -2.64 -6.30
N GLU A 77 -19.63 -1.65 -7.18
CA GLU A 77 -19.85 -1.88 -8.61
C GLU A 77 -18.64 -2.59 -9.21
N ARG A 78 -18.88 -3.39 -10.25
CA ARG A 78 -17.84 -4.17 -10.92
C ARG A 78 -16.69 -3.29 -11.41
N LEU A 79 -16.99 -2.13 -11.98
CA LEU A 79 -16.00 -1.18 -12.47
C LEU A 79 -15.13 -0.59 -11.34
N ASP A 80 -15.70 -0.39 -10.15
CA ASP A 80 -14.96 0.12 -8.99
C ASP A 80 -13.99 -0.95 -8.45
N ILE A 81 -14.42 -2.21 -8.46
CA ILE A 81 -13.59 -3.36 -8.10
C ILE A 81 -12.45 -3.51 -9.10
N GLU A 82 -12.73 -3.48 -10.40
CA GLU A 82 -11.73 -3.57 -11.47
C GLU A 82 -10.70 -2.42 -11.36
N GLN A 83 -11.16 -1.18 -11.15
CA GLN A 83 -10.27 -0.04 -10.93
C GLN A 83 -9.35 -0.24 -9.71
N ALA A 84 -9.91 -0.58 -8.55
CA ALA A 84 -9.11 -0.76 -7.34
C ALA A 84 -8.15 -1.96 -7.46
N TRP A 85 -8.53 -2.95 -8.27
CA TRP A 85 -7.70 -4.09 -8.62
C TRP A 85 -6.54 -3.72 -9.55
N ASP A 86 -6.70 -2.77 -10.46
CA ASP A 86 -5.60 -2.33 -11.33
C ASP A 86 -4.52 -1.58 -10.54
N PHE A 87 -4.91 -0.75 -9.58
CA PHE A 87 -3.97 0.04 -8.77
C PHE A 87 -2.96 -0.81 -7.99
N ARG A 88 -3.36 -2.00 -7.52
CA ARG A 88 -2.44 -2.88 -6.79
C ARG A 88 -1.37 -3.50 -7.70
N ILE A 89 -1.70 -3.75 -8.97
CA ILE A 89 -0.80 -4.30 -9.98
C ILE A 89 0.23 -3.24 -10.33
N ASP A 90 -0.23 -1.99 -10.45
CA ASP A 90 0.63 -0.85 -10.75
C ASP A 90 1.62 -0.54 -9.64
N LEU A 91 1.15 -0.51 -8.39
CA LEU A 91 2.05 -0.36 -7.25
C LEU A 91 3.06 -1.52 -7.25
N LYS A 92 2.58 -2.77 -7.20
CA LYS A 92 3.47 -3.94 -7.08
C LYS A 92 4.52 -4.08 -8.17
N ASN A 93 4.16 -3.81 -9.43
CA ASN A 93 5.03 -4.15 -10.55
C ASN A 93 5.86 -2.96 -11.03
N PHE A 94 5.43 -1.73 -10.80
CA PHE A 94 6.06 -0.56 -11.39
C PHE A 94 6.70 0.37 -10.38
N HIS A 95 6.45 0.21 -9.08
CA HIS A 95 7.06 1.02 -8.04
C HIS A 95 8.09 0.20 -7.25
N ALA A 96 9.38 0.42 -7.55
CA ALA A 96 10.49 -0.42 -7.06
C ALA A 96 10.53 -0.60 -5.53
N PRO A 97 10.29 0.44 -4.70
CA PRO A 97 10.21 0.27 -3.24
C PRO A 97 9.08 -0.65 -2.76
N SER A 98 8.01 -0.81 -3.53
CA SER A 98 6.89 -1.68 -3.18
C SER A 98 7.05 -3.15 -3.60
N HIS A 99 8.13 -3.49 -4.35
CA HIS A 99 8.37 -4.86 -4.82
C HIS A 99 8.50 -5.86 -3.67
N ALA A 100 9.14 -5.46 -2.56
CA ALA A 100 9.26 -6.27 -1.35
C ALA A 100 8.10 -6.07 -0.35
N ALA A 101 7.22 -5.10 -0.60
CA ALA A 101 6.14 -4.75 0.31
C ALA A 101 4.93 -5.70 0.18
N ALA A 102 4.29 -5.99 1.31
CA ALA A 102 2.94 -6.52 1.32
C ALA A 102 1.95 -5.41 0.96
N ILE A 103 1.03 -5.69 0.03
CA ILE A 103 0.07 -4.70 -0.47
C ILE A 103 -1.35 -5.10 -0.07
N PHE A 104 -2.06 -4.18 0.59
CA PHE A 104 -3.41 -4.37 1.12
C PHE A 104 -4.38 -3.39 0.46
N PRO A 105 -4.91 -3.68 -0.74
CA PRO A 105 -5.79 -2.76 -1.43
C PRO A 105 -7.18 -2.72 -0.81
N ILE A 106 -7.70 -1.51 -0.60
CA ILE A 106 -9.02 -1.26 0.00
C ILE A 106 -9.89 -0.47 -0.98
N LEU A 107 -11.13 -0.93 -1.15
CA LEU A 107 -12.20 -0.17 -1.80
C LEU A 107 -13.24 0.21 -0.75
N CYS A 108 -13.43 1.51 -0.52
CA CYS A 108 -14.33 2.06 0.49
C CYS A 108 -15.57 2.68 -0.15
N ALA A 109 -16.67 1.94 -0.21
CA ALA A 109 -17.98 2.46 -0.60
C ALA A 109 -18.70 2.99 0.65
N THR A 110 -18.73 4.32 0.85
CA THR A 110 -18.92 4.89 2.18
C THR A 110 -20.27 4.58 2.83
N GLU A 111 -21.31 4.30 2.03
CA GLU A 111 -22.66 3.97 2.48
C GLU A 111 -23.05 2.50 2.22
N ALA A 112 -22.09 1.64 1.89
CA ALA A 112 -22.37 0.22 1.67
C ALA A 112 -22.81 -0.46 2.98
N ARG A 113 -23.80 -1.35 2.86
CA ARG A 113 -24.31 -2.12 4.00
C ARG A 113 -23.34 -3.20 4.46
N ASP A 114 -22.67 -3.81 3.50
CA ASP A 114 -21.78 -4.94 3.72
C ASP A 114 -20.31 -4.51 3.69
N SER A 115 -19.48 -5.27 4.39
CA SER A 115 -18.04 -5.10 4.38
C SER A 115 -17.38 -6.44 4.64
N ASP A 116 -16.22 -6.65 4.04
CA ASP A 116 -15.41 -7.83 4.30
C ASP A 116 -15.07 -7.93 5.80
N ARG A 117 -15.00 -9.18 6.27
CA ARG A 117 -14.76 -9.49 7.69
C ARG A 117 -13.29 -9.78 8.00
N ARG A 118 -12.53 -10.23 7.00
CA ARG A 118 -11.12 -10.59 7.13
C ARG A 118 -10.41 -10.42 5.79
N TRP A 119 -9.11 -10.18 5.85
CA TRP A 119 -8.25 -10.27 4.67
C TRP A 119 -8.21 -11.72 4.16
N LYS A 120 -8.36 -11.88 2.86
CA LYS A 120 -8.14 -13.17 2.19
C LYS A 120 -6.62 -13.46 2.12
N PRO A 121 -6.19 -14.73 2.00
CA PRO A 121 -4.78 -15.08 1.83
C PRO A 121 -4.12 -14.30 0.69
N PRO A 122 -2.82 -13.97 0.78
CA PRO A 122 -2.17 -13.21 -0.27
C PRO A 122 -1.98 -14.08 -1.52
N HIS A 123 -1.88 -13.44 -2.67
CA HIS A 123 -1.38 -14.08 -3.88
C HIS A 123 0.14 -14.35 -3.75
N ALA A 124 0.71 -15.12 -4.68
CA ALA A 124 2.12 -15.54 -4.63
C ALA A 124 3.11 -14.36 -4.65
N ASP A 125 2.70 -13.21 -5.18
CA ASP A 125 3.46 -11.96 -5.21
C ASP A 125 3.37 -11.16 -3.90
N GLY A 126 2.61 -11.62 -2.90
CA GLY A 126 2.39 -10.90 -1.64
C GLY A 126 1.33 -9.81 -1.71
N VAL A 127 0.59 -9.69 -2.82
CA VAL A 127 -0.55 -8.78 -2.94
C VAL A 127 -1.79 -9.47 -2.36
N ARG A 128 -2.52 -8.76 -1.49
CA ARG A 128 -3.79 -9.26 -0.95
C ARG A 128 -4.93 -9.06 -1.96
N PRO A 129 -5.93 -9.96 -1.98
CA PRO A 129 -7.20 -9.69 -2.65
C PRO A 129 -7.84 -8.40 -2.10
N LEU A 130 -8.60 -7.70 -2.95
CA LEU A 130 -9.27 -6.45 -2.59
C LEU A 130 -10.17 -6.64 -1.36
N PHE A 131 -10.06 -5.72 -0.41
CA PHE A 131 -10.93 -5.64 0.75
C PHE A 131 -11.99 -4.57 0.50
N CYS A 132 -13.24 -4.99 0.43
CA CYS A 132 -14.38 -4.11 0.24
C CYS A 132 -14.94 -3.70 1.61
N CYS A 133 -14.99 -2.41 1.89
CA CYS A 133 -15.51 -1.89 3.16
C CYS A 133 -16.40 -0.67 2.97
N ASN A 134 -17.04 -0.26 4.06
CA ASN A 134 -17.76 1.00 4.17
C ASN A 134 -17.00 2.01 5.05
N GLY A 135 -17.56 3.22 5.19
CA GLY A 135 -16.89 4.29 5.93
C GLY A 135 -16.65 3.94 7.41
N GLU A 136 -17.58 3.21 8.03
CA GLU A 136 -17.50 2.80 9.44
C GLU A 136 -16.46 1.71 9.68
N SER A 137 -16.28 0.79 8.72
CA SER A 137 -15.41 -0.37 8.85
C SER A 137 -14.00 -0.17 8.27
N LEU A 138 -13.72 0.96 7.60
CA LEU A 138 -12.39 1.28 7.06
C LEU A 138 -11.28 1.17 8.11
N GLY A 139 -11.49 1.72 9.32
CA GLY A 139 -10.50 1.63 10.40
C GLY A 139 -10.20 0.19 10.83
N ARG A 140 -11.22 -0.69 10.80
CA ARG A 140 -11.04 -2.13 11.06
C ARG A 140 -10.24 -2.80 9.95
N ALA A 141 -10.50 -2.47 8.67
CA ALA A 141 -9.77 -3.03 7.54
C ALA A 141 -8.27 -2.71 7.62
N ILE A 142 -7.92 -1.45 7.93
CA ILE A 142 -6.53 -1.02 8.11
C ILE A 142 -5.90 -1.72 9.31
N ARG A 143 -6.58 -1.79 10.46
CA ARG A 143 -6.05 -2.49 11.64
C ARG A 143 -5.75 -3.96 11.36
N LEU A 144 -6.68 -4.66 10.70
CA LEU A 144 -6.49 -6.07 10.32
C LEU A 144 -5.30 -6.25 9.36
N ALA A 145 -5.02 -5.28 8.48
CA ALA A 145 -3.85 -5.32 7.61
C ALA A 145 -2.55 -5.20 8.42
N LEU A 146 -2.48 -4.23 9.35
CA LEU A 146 -1.29 -4.04 10.19
C LEU A 146 -1.04 -5.23 11.12
N GLU A 147 -2.10 -5.81 11.70
CA GLU A 147 -2.01 -7.02 12.53
C GLU A 147 -1.58 -8.25 11.73
N ASP A 148 -1.98 -8.36 10.46
CA ASP A 148 -1.58 -9.46 9.58
C ASP A 148 -0.08 -9.38 9.26
N VAL A 149 0.43 -8.18 8.97
CA VAL A 149 1.84 -7.94 8.67
C VAL A 149 2.73 -8.07 9.90
N ALA A 150 2.24 -7.68 11.08
CA ALA A 150 2.99 -7.87 12.33
C ALA A 150 3.27 -9.37 12.63
N LYS A 151 2.47 -10.29 12.08
CA LYS A 151 2.69 -11.74 12.21
C LYS A 151 3.72 -12.28 11.21
N THR A 152 4.00 -11.54 10.16
CA THR A 152 4.85 -11.95 9.04
C THR A 152 5.96 -10.93 8.89
N VAL A 153 7.12 -11.10 9.54
CA VAL A 153 8.22 -10.12 9.50
C VAL A 153 8.62 -9.79 8.05
N PRO A 154 8.27 -8.61 7.49
CA PRO A 154 8.74 -8.21 6.17
C PRO A 154 9.99 -7.35 6.34
N ALA A 155 10.77 -7.23 5.27
CA ALA A 155 11.86 -6.27 5.22
C ALA A 155 11.34 -4.81 5.34
N PRO A 156 12.11 -3.89 5.94
CA PRO A 156 11.83 -2.46 5.98
C PRO A 156 11.49 -1.83 4.63
N ILE A 157 10.46 -0.98 4.60
CA ILE A 157 10.11 -0.09 3.49
C ILE A 157 10.37 1.36 3.95
N SER A 158 11.22 2.09 3.23
CA SER A 158 11.43 3.51 3.49
C SER A 158 10.33 4.36 2.84
N ALA A 159 9.67 5.21 3.64
CA ALA A 159 8.64 6.13 3.14
C ALA A 159 9.20 7.20 2.19
N GLN A 160 10.45 7.62 2.38
CA GLN A 160 11.10 8.60 1.49
C GLN A 160 11.36 8.00 0.10
N GLU A 161 11.79 6.73 0.06
CA GLU A 161 11.96 6.00 -1.20
C GLU A 161 10.62 5.76 -1.88
N MET A 162 9.53 5.59 -1.11
CA MET A 162 8.20 5.48 -1.68
C MET A 162 7.75 6.74 -2.44
N VAL A 163 8.12 7.92 -1.94
CA VAL A 163 7.83 9.20 -2.60
C VAL A 163 8.79 9.48 -3.75
N ALA A 164 10.08 9.17 -3.56
CA ALA A 164 11.13 9.44 -4.54
C ALA A 164 11.22 8.37 -5.66
N GLY A 165 10.61 7.21 -5.45
CA GLY A 165 10.63 6.09 -6.37
C GLY A 165 9.97 6.45 -7.69
N THR A 166 10.77 6.65 -8.72
CA THR A 166 10.29 6.71 -10.11
C THR A 166 9.62 5.39 -10.44
N LEU A 167 8.42 5.43 -11.05
CA LEU A 167 7.87 4.24 -11.69
C LEU A 167 8.93 3.70 -12.65
N CYS A 168 9.35 2.44 -12.48
CA CYS A 168 10.45 1.85 -13.23
C CYS A 168 10.13 1.95 -14.73
N SER A 169 10.79 2.87 -15.45
CA SER A 169 10.53 3.18 -16.86
C SER A 169 11.00 2.08 -17.82
N ARG A 170 11.57 0.98 -17.30
CA ARG A 170 12.19 -0.11 -18.09
C ARG A 170 11.21 -1.05 -18.80
N PHE A 171 9.89 -0.82 -18.75
CA PHE A 171 8.90 -1.66 -19.43
C PHE A 171 8.00 -0.90 -20.42
N ILE A 172 8.43 0.27 -20.90
CA ILE A 172 7.80 0.90 -22.06
C ILE A 172 8.41 0.28 -23.33
N GLY A 173 7.82 -0.83 -23.79
CA GLY A 173 7.92 -1.24 -25.20
C GLY A 173 8.82 -2.42 -25.57
N GLN A 174 8.73 -3.58 -24.90
CA GLN A 174 9.17 -4.83 -25.55
C GLN A 174 8.10 -5.93 -25.51
N PRO A 175 7.89 -6.65 -26.63
CA PRO A 175 6.96 -7.76 -26.70
C PRO A 175 7.56 -8.98 -25.97
N ASN A 176 6.77 -9.51 -25.06
CA ASN A 176 6.79 -10.85 -24.48
C ASN A 176 7.94 -11.78 -24.94
N SER A 177 9.01 -11.89 -24.16
CA SER A 177 9.76 -13.14 -23.93
C SER A 177 10.95 -12.88 -22.98
N GLN A 178 11.22 -13.85 -22.11
CA GLN A 178 12.27 -13.90 -21.09
C GLN A 178 11.92 -13.29 -19.73
N ALA A 179 11.25 -14.13 -18.93
CA ALA A 179 11.34 -14.11 -17.48
C ALA A 179 12.81 -14.23 -17.04
N CYS A 180 13.28 -13.28 -16.24
CA CYS A 180 14.48 -13.39 -15.41
C CYS A 180 13.96 -13.20 -13.98
N GLY A 181 13.96 -14.17 -13.08
CA GLY A 181 14.98 -15.19 -12.86
C GLY A 181 15.45 -14.98 -11.43
N TYR A 182 14.83 -15.69 -10.48
CA TYR A 182 15.38 -15.86 -9.15
C TYR A 182 16.82 -16.40 -9.32
N SER A 183 17.82 -15.65 -8.89
CA SER A 183 19.13 -16.20 -8.54
C SER A 183 19.63 -15.52 -7.29
N ALA A 184 19.62 -16.30 -6.22
CA ALA A 184 20.11 -15.95 -4.91
C ALA A 184 21.65 -15.92 -4.90
N LEU A 185 22.18 -15.02 -4.07
CA LEU A 185 23.25 -15.28 -3.09
C LEU A 185 24.18 -16.47 -3.39
N SER A 186 25.42 -16.20 -3.83
CA SER A 186 26.62 -16.74 -3.14
C SER A 186 27.90 -16.11 -3.68
N GLN A 187 28.93 -16.09 -2.82
CA GLN A 187 30.35 -15.79 -3.06
C GLN A 187 30.71 -14.31 -2.92
N ARG A 188 30.96 -13.89 -1.67
CA ARG A 188 32.27 -13.92 -0.98
C ARG A 188 33.19 -12.80 -1.46
N ARG A 189 33.48 -11.91 -0.49
CA ARG A 189 34.69 -11.12 -0.40
C ARG A 189 35.89 -12.04 -0.66
N GLU A 190 36.79 -11.64 -1.57
CA GLU A 190 38.25 -11.64 -1.37
C GLU A 190 38.97 -11.29 -2.68
N SER A 191 39.75 -10.21 -2.60
CA SER A 191 41.07 -9.95 -3.19
C SER A 191 41.40 -10.29 -4.66
N CYS A 192 42.11 -9.33 -5.26
CA CYS A 192 43.35 -9.50 -6.05
C CYS A 192 43.31 -9.04 -7.52
N GLN A 193 43.82 -7.82 -7.70
CA GLN A 193 44.84 -7.37 -8.67
C GLN A 193 44.67 -7.61 -10.18
N ARG A 194 44.87 -6.49 -10.89
CA ARG A 194 45.20 -6.36 -12.32
C ARG A 194 46.46 -7.17 -12.67
N PRO A 195 46.66 -7.49 -13.96
CA PRO A 195 47.48 -6.59 -14.80
C PRO A 195 46.67 -5.85 -15.86
#